data_AF-A0A8H7X0U5-F1
#
_entry.id   AF-A0A8H7X0U5-F1
#
_cell.length_a   1.000
_cell.length_b   1.000
_cell.length_c   1.000
_cell.angle_alpha   90.00
_cell.angle_beta   90.00
_cell.angle_gamma   90.00
#
_symmetry.space_group_name_H-M   'P 1'
#
loop_
_entity.id
_entity.type
_entity.pdbx_description
1 polymer ?
#
loop_
_entity_poly.entity_id
_entity_poly.type
_entity_poly.pdbx_seq_one_letter_code
_entity_poly.pdbx_strand_id
1 'polypeptide(L)'
;MLDRVIFSSVSAPGSRSASREREPKERFLFSKSMDLGHDRTAFFNARPSIDLDLDTRDASFDIEAMMREEEGLILESHINKRSCSLFTRLEESRILQTLLCYPAPDSLKIKPTSWLDGVRGIAAFEVYIFHTISCWHTIFPAWHAEPDQTNILQLPALRTFFDSGGTSVCVFFVLSGYVLTYKSLRWIRAGSRQQVYPSVASSMFRRGFRLYLPPILLTFFEMIATRFGYAPPLNFTFVAESTAIAQFLDWIKETNYLVNPIYNFNTAIQGFVIHPKYDPVIWTIPLEFYGSFICYFLLLLLARVPSNATRMCLVAMFASICMYLGAWNGFCFSTGMLIADINLAQDEKTNGTIPLLQPSSRYALVWKIAFAVAFYVAGFPTLSYPEAHVLPMFGYETLRSALPMWLNMEDHSRFWWSISGVILLFSTSQLPQFKNFFEANICQYLGRIAFSLYLVHQFCVMLFGFMMQRFILGAFGLVQNQGGFWYWVACAVWYMPFTGLVFGIAAQVERLVDAPSVRFAKWLEERCLRVYRDML
;
A
#
# COMPACT_ATOMS: atom_id res chain seq x y z
N MET A 1 33.78 -2.86 -17.66
CA MET A 1 35.00 -3.64 -17.31
C MET A 1 34.87 -3.96 -15.82
N LEU A 2 35.02 -5.23 -15.41
CA LEU A 2 34.64 -5.70 -14.06
C LEU A 2 35.82 -6.44 -13.40
N ASP A 3 36.10 -6.10 -12.14
CA ASP A 3 37.01 -6.74 -11.17
C ASP A 3 37.19 -5.73 -9.99
N ARG A 4 37.30 -6.01 -8.68
CA ARG A 4 37.16 -7.19 -7.77
C ARG A 4 36.51 -6.65 -6.47
N VAL A 5 35.72 -7.37 -5.65
CA VAL A 5 35.97 -8.59 -4.84
C VAL A 5 37.17 -8.48 -3.89
N ILE A 6 36.92 -8.51 -2.57
CA ILE A 6 37.66 -9.29 -1.56
C ILE A 6 36.90 -9.31 -0.23
N PHE A 7 36.86 -10.48 0.41
CA PHE A 7 36.39 -10.70 1.79
C PHE A 7 37.61 -10.86 2.71
N SER A 8 37.52 -10.43 3.98
CA SER A 8 38.35 -10.97 5.06
C SER A 8 37.58 -11.02 6.38
N SER A 9 37.93 -11.98 7.22
CA SER A 9 37.28 -12.30 8.50
C SER A 9 38.36 -12.47 9.60
N VAL A 10 37.96 -12.93 10.81
CA VAL A 10 38.84 -13.22 11.97
C VAL A 10 39.30 -11.94 12.72
N SER A 11 39.35 -11.83 14.06
CA SER A 11 39.11 -12.77 15.19
C SER A 11 38.48 -12.06 16.40
N ALA A 12 37.97 -12.85 17.36
CA ALA A 12 37.80 -12.46 18.76
C ALA A 12 38.79 -13.27 19.64
N PRO A 13 39.08 -12.83 20.88
CA PRO A 13 39.19 -13.82 21.96
C PRO A 13 38.68 -13.38 23.35
N GLY A 14 37.88 -14.26 23.97
CA GLY A 14 37.83 -14.45 25.43
C GLY A 14 36.86 -13.58 26.26
N SER A 15 36.55 -13.94 27.52
CA SER A 15 36.64 -15.26 28.17
C SER A 15 35.89 -15.28 29.52
N ARG A 16 35.40 -16.46 29.96
CA ARG A 16 34.98 -16.79 31.35
C ARG A 16 33.72 -16.04 31.88
N SER A 17 32.95 -16.54 32.85
CA SER A 17 32.83 -17.90 33.45
C SER A 17 31.59 -17.99 34.35
N ALA A 18 31.12 -19.22 34.62
CA ALA A 18 30.20 -19.62 35.70
C ALA A 18 28.73 -19.10 35.61
N SER A 19 27.73 -19.73 36.21
CA SER A 19 27.26 -21.14 36.34
C SER A 19 26.23 -21.20 37.49
N ARG A 20 25.31 -22.18 37.46
CA ARG A 20 24.35 -22.53 38.55
C ARG A 20 23.24 -21.52 38.87
N GLU A 21 22.08 -21.91 39.45
CA GLU A 21 21.26 -23.15 39.40
C GLU A 21 19.92 -22.89 40.13
N ARG A 22 18.89 -23.74 39.87
CA ARG A 22 17.68 -24.02 40.70
C ARG A 22 16.51 -23.02 40.76
N GLU A 23 15.35 -23.58 40.39
CA GLU A 23 13.99 -23.27 40.88
C GLU A 23 13.69 -24.02 42.22
N PRO A 24 12.43 -24.28 42.65
CA PRO A 24 11.46 -23.35 43.26
C PRO A 24 10.90 -23.85 44.62
N LYS A 25 9.90 -23.16 45.20
CA LYS A 25 8.82 -23.66 46.12
C LYS A 25 7.75 -22.56 46.31
N GLU A 26 6.43 -22.82 46.24
CA GLU A 26 5.51 -23.41 47.27
C GLU A 26 5.41 -22.60 48.58
N ARG A 27 4.25 -22.42 49.25
CA ARG A 27 2.81 -22.75 49.02
C ARG A 27 1.93 -22.01 50.07
N PHE A 28 0.59 -22.24 50.02
CA PHE A 28 -0.45 -21.94 51.04
C PHE A 28 -0.92 -20.47 51.22
N LEU A 29 -2.07 -20.15 51.87
CA LEU A 29 -3.50 -20.59 51.76
C LEU A 29 -4.30 -20.23 53.05
N PHE A 30 -5.62 -19.95 52.91
CA PHE A 30 -6.64 -19.73 53.98
C PHE A 30 -6.44 -18.50 54.91
N SER A 31 -7.45 -17.89 55.58
CA SER A 31 -8.92 -17.79 55.38
C SER A 31 -9.60 -16.87 56.45
N LYS A 32 -10.88 -16.51 56.24
CA LYS A 32 -11.89 -15.99 57.20
C LYS A 32 -11.72 -14.57 57.80
N SER A 33 -12.76 -13.86 58.29
CA SER A 33 -14.23 -13.80 57.97
C SER A 33 -14.97 -12.77 58.87
N MET A 34 -16.25 -12.45 58.56
CA MET A 34 -17.30 -11.86 59.45
C MET A 34 -17.14 -10.36 59.80
N ASP A 35 -18.17 -9.54 60.14
CA ASP A 35 -19.67 -9.57 60.08
C ASP A 35 -20.20 -8.13 60.41
N LEU A 36 -21.47 -7.69 60.46
CA LEU A 36 -22.84 -8.28 60.29
C LEU A 36 -23.88 -7.17 59.95
N GLY A 37 -24.94 -7.47 59.19
CA GLY A 37 -26.25 -6.77 59.24
C GLY A 37 -26.38 -5.40 58.53
N HIS A 38 -27.56 -4.87 58.16
CA HIS A 38 -28.99 -5.27 58.15
C HIS A 38 -29.74 -4.21 57.28
N ASP A 39 -30.99 -4.25 56.78
CA ASP A 39 -32.19 -5.13 56.79
C ASP A 39 -33.21 -4.59 55.72
N ARG A 40 -34.38 -5.16 55.35
CA ARG A 40 -35.11 -6.41 55.64
C ARG A 40 -36.07 -6.80 54.47
N THR A 41 -36.42 -8.09 54.39
CA THR A 41 -37.58 -8.79 53.76
C THR A 41 -38.67 -8.09 52.91
N ALA A 42 -38.96 -8.67 51.73
CA ALA A 42 -40.27 -9.29 51.32
C ALA A 42 -40.07 -10.05 49.97
N PHE A 43 -40.10 -11.39 49.87
CA PHE A 43 -41.25 -12.32 49.74
C PHE A 43 -42.19 -12.05 48.55
N PHE A 44 -42.58 -13.02 47.67
CA PHE A 44 -42.08 -14.39 47.35
C PHE A 44 -42.80 -14.93 46.08
N ASN A 45 -42.35 -16.06 45.49
CA ASN A 45 -42.99 -16.84 44.38
C ASN A 45 -43.12 -16.17 42.99
N ALA A 46 -43.13 -16.89 41.85
CA ALA A 46 -42.65 -18.25 41.52
C ALA A 46 -42.45 -18.38 39.99
N ARG A 47 -41.63 -19.34 39.53
CA ARG A 47 -41.58 -19.77 38.10
C ARG A 47 -42.73 -20.75 37.78
N PRO A 48 -43.08 -20.91 36.49
CA PRO A 48 -42.59 -22.12 35.81
C PRO A 48 -41.76 -21.82 34.55
N SER A 49 -41.08 -22.84 34.05
CA SER A 49 -40.33 -22.85 32.78
C SER A 49 -41.24 -23.15 31.59
N ILE A 50 -41.04 -22.43 30.48
CA ILE A 50 -41.46 -22.83 29.14
C ILE A 50 -40.24 -22.60 28.24
N ASP A 51 -39.75 -23.65 27.60
CA ASP A 51 -38.81 -23.55 26.49
C ASP A 51 -39.57 -23.07 25.24
N LEU A 52 -38.98 -22.16 24.48
CA LEU A 52 -39.40 -21.92 23.09
C LEU A 52 -38.18 -21.56 22.24
N ASP A 53 -37.99 -22.34 21.19
CA ASP A 53 -36.92 -22.16 20.21
C ASP A 53 -37.11 -20.90 19.36
N LEU A 54 -35.97 -20.39 18.88
CA LEU A 54 -35.79 -19.70 17.59
C LEU A 54 -36.84 -18.65 17.16
N ASP A 55 -36.43 -17.38 17.20
CA ASP A 55 -36.09 -16.77 15.90
C ASP A 55 -34.82 -15.91 16.02
N THR A 56 -33.95 -16.00 15.01
CA THR A 56 -32.69 -15.22 14.88
C THR A 56 -32.67 -14.33 13.64
N ARG A 57 -33.83 -14.11 13.00
CA ARG A 57 -33.97 -13.36 11.75
C ARG A 57 -33.93 -11.84 11.89
N ASP A 58 -34.44 -11.26 12.98
CA ASP A 58 -34.55 -9.80 13.09
C ASP A 58 -33.19 -9.08 13.05
N ALA A 59 -32.16 -9.65 13.69
CA ALA A 59 -30.80 -9.13 13.65
C ALA A 59 -30.15 -9.19 12.25
N SER A 60 -30.72 -9.94 11.29
CA SER A 60 -30.31 -9.91 9.89
C SER A 60 -30.96 -8.74 9.12
N PHE A 61 -32.19 -8.37 9.49
CA PHE A 61 -32.98 -7.37 8.77
C PHE A 61 -32.42 -5.96 8.97
N ASP A 62 -31.98 -5.62 10.18
CA ASP A 62 -31.31 -4.34 10.46
C ASP A 62 -29.99 -4.17 9.70
N ILE A 63 -29.22 -5.25 9.51
CA ILE A 63 -27.96 -5.21 8.73
C ILE A 63 -28.26 -4.90 7.25
N GLU A 64 -29.32 -5.48 6.70
CA GLU A 64 -29.75 -5.24 5.32
C GLU A 64 -30.39 -3.85 5.15
N ALA A 65 -31.08 -3.33 6.17
CA ALA A 65 -31.56 -1.95 6.22
C ALA A 65 -30.40 -0.93 6.23
N MET A 66 -29.37 -1.15 7.07
CA MET A 66 -28.16 -0.30 7.06
C MET A 66 -27.35 -0.40 5.76
N MET A 67 -27.49 -1.49 5.00
CA MET A 67 -26.92 -1.59 3.65
C MET A 67 -27.76 -0.86 2.60
N ARG A 68 -29.09 -0.78 2.75
CA ARG A 68 -29.97 0.02 1.88
C ARG A 68 -29.76 1.54 2.01
N GLU A 69 -29.36 2.04 3.17
CA GLU A 69 -28.93 3.45 3.28
C GLU A 69 -27.72 3.78 2.37
N GLU A 70 -26.87 2.79 2.03
CA GLU A 70 -25.77 2.98 1.06
C GLU A 70 -26.24 2.92 -0.41
N GLU A 71 -27.49 2.53 -0.68
CA GLU A 71 -28.14 2.66 -2.01
C GLU A 71 -28.96 3.96 -2.15
N GLY A 72 -29.32 4.61 -1.03
CA GLY A 72 -30.23 5.78 -1.01
C GLY A 72 -29.63 7.14 -1.39
N LEU A 73 -28.31 7.24 -1.61
CA LEU A 73 -27.61 8.50 -1.91
C LEU A 73 -26.90 8.48 -3.27
N ILE A 74 -27.68 8.23 -4.32
CA ILE A 74 -27.25 8.40 -5.72
C ILE A 74 -27.24 9.90 -6.05
N LEU A 75 -26.07 10.53 -5.95
CA LEU A 75 -25.87 11.89 -6.45
C LEU A 75 -25.63 11.86 -7.97
N GLU A 76 -26.66 12.12 -8.77
CA GLU A 76 -26.53 12.24 -10.23
C GLU A 76 -25.71 13.49 -10.61
N SER A 77 -24.40 13.31 -10.77
CA SER A 77 -23.51 14.35 -11.28
C SER A 77 -23.65 14.47 -12.80
N HIS A 78 -24.66 15.23 -13.24
CA HIS A 78 -24.80 15.67 -14.64
C HIS A 78 -23.65 16.60 -15.06
N ILE A 79 -22.49 16.00 -15.38
CA ILE A 79 -21.34 16.71 -15.96
C ILE A 79 -21.68 17.10 -17.41
N ASN A 80 -21.55 18.39 -17.68
CA ASN A 80 -22.03 19.03 -18.91
C ASN A 80 -21.22 18.56 -20.14
N LYS A 81 -21.81 17.70 -20.98
CA LYS A 81 -21.17 17.12 -22.18
C LYS A 81 -20.90 18.15 -23.28
N ARG A 82 -19.82 18.94 -23.17
CA ARG A 82 -19.22 19.68 -24.30
C ARG A 82 -17.68 19.55 -24.35
N SER A 83 -17.21 19.09 -25.51
CA SER A 83 -15.80 19.00 -25.96
C SER A 83 -14.90 17.91 -25.36
N CYS A 84 -14.89 16.71 -25.96
CA CYS A 84 -13.64 16.06 -26.44
C CYS A 84 -13.91 14.86 -27.38
N SER A 85 -14.07 15.07 -28.70
CA SER A 85 -14.58 14.04 -29.63
C SER A 85 -13.59 12.91 -30.01
N LEU A 86 -12.49 12.74 -29.28
CA LEU A 86 -11.44 11.76 -29.56
C LEU A 86 -11.27 10.78 -28.38
N PHE A 87 -11.18 11.30 -27.14
CA PHE A 87 -11.14 10.46 -25.93
C PHE A 87 -12.38 9.58 -25.80
N THR A 88 -13.59 10.11 -25.98
CA THR A 88 -14.82 9.31 -25.90
C THR A 88 -14.84 8.17 -26.93
N ARG A 89 -14.26 8.39 -28.13
CA ARG A 89 -14.13 7.34 -29.16
C ARG A 89 -13.08 6.27 -28.81
N LEU A 90 -12.11 6.56 -27.93
CA LEU A 90 -11.25 5.54 -27.33
C LEU A 90 -11.98 4.79 -26.22
N GLU A 91 -12.71 5.47 -25.34
CA GLU A 91 -13.47 4.81 -24.25
C GLU A 91 -14.57 3.87 -24.80
N GLU A 92 -15.17 4.22 -25.94
CA GLU A 92 -16.13 3.38 -26.70
C GLU A 92 -15.46 2.23 -27.48
N SER A 93 -14.12 2.15 -27.54
CA SER A 93 -13.42 1.15 -28.36
C SER A 93 -13.51 -0.25 -27.75
N ARG A 94 -14.17 -1.16 -28.48
CA ARG A 94 -14.22 -2.60 -28.13
C ARG A 94 -12.83 -3.22 -27.94
N ILE A 95 -11.78 -2.69 -28.59
CA ILE A 95 -10.41 -3.20 -28.43
C ILE A 95 -9.89 -2.88 -27.03
N LEU A 96 -10.08 -1.63 -26.55
CA LEU A 96 -9.68 -1.20 -25.21
C LEU A 96 -10.54 -1.88 -24.13
N GLN A 97 -11.85 -2.00 -24.36
CA GLN A 97 -12.75 -2.71 -23.46
C GLN A 97 -12.45 -4.22 -23.37
N THR A 98 -11.96 -4.87 -24.45
CA THR A 98 -11.64 -6.31 -24.45
C THR A 98 -10.24 -6.62 -23.95
N LEU A 99 -9.20 -5.96 -24.48
CA LEU A 99 -7.80 -6.25 -24.16
C LEU A 99 -7.38 -5.67 -22.80
N LEU A 100 -7.72 -4.40 -22.55
CA LEU A 100 -7.37 -3.70 -21.32
C LEU A 100 -8.43 -3.86 -20.21
N CYS A 101 -9.56 -4.51 -20.51
CA CYS A 101 -10.74 -4.56 -19.63
C CYS A 101 -11.20 -3.18 -19.11
N TYR A 102 -11.00 -2.13 -19.93
CA TYR A 102 -11.37 -0.75 -19.63
C TYR A 102 -12.89 -0.65 -19.38
N PRO A 103 -13.35 0.09 -18.35
CA PRO A 103 -14.78 0.24 -18.09
C PRO A 103 -15.51 0.86 -19.27
N ALA A 104 -16.75 0.43 -19.52
CA ALA A 104 -17.58 1.09 -20.52
C ALA A 104 -17.96 2.50 -20.05
N PRO A 105 -18.21 3.46 -20.96
CA PRO A 105 -18.83 4.73 -20.61
C PRO A 105 -20.08 4.53 -19.74
N ASP A 106 -20.24 5.41 -18.75
CA ASP A 106 -21.34 5.42 -17.77
C ASP A 106 -21.46 4.15 -16.89
N SER A 107 -20.50 3.20 -16.92
CA SER A 107 -20.52 1.98 -16.07
C SER A 107 -19.86 2.13 -14.69
N LEU A 108 -19.25 3.28 -14.40
CA LEU A 108 -18.50 3.52 -13.15
C LEU A 108 -19.40 4.10 -12.05
N LYS A 109 -19.57 3.36 -10.95
CA LYS A 109 -20.27 3.83 -9.75
C LYS A 109 -19.30 4.51 -8.78
N ILE A 110 -19.24 5.84 -8.83
CA ILE A 110 -18.45 6.64 -7.89
C ILE A 110 -19.04 6.55 -6.48
N LYS A 111 -18.18 6.34 -5.48
CA LYS A 111 -18.49 6.31 -4.04
C LYS A 111 -17.70 7.42 -3.31
N PRO A 112 -18.06 7.80 -2.06
CA PRO A 112 -17.31 8.81 -1.28
C PRO A 112 -15.82 8.50 -1.04
N THR A 113 -15.39 7.26 -1.30
CA THR A 113 -14.01 6.78 -1.22
C THR A 113 -13.33 6.59 -2.58
N SER A 114 -14.01 6.76 -3.72
CA SER A 114 -13.49 6.44 -5.05
C SER A 114 -12.22 7.22 -5.42
N TRP A 115 -12.07 8.47 -4.98
CA TRP A 115 -10.82 9.22 -5.14
C TRP A 115 -9.60 8.49 -4.55
N LEU A 116 -9.74 7.67 -3.50
CA LEU A 116 -8.63 6.88 -2.93
C LEU A 116 -8.15 5.80 -3.90
N ASP A 117 -9.08 5.15 -4.61
CA ASP A 117 -8.74 4.17 -5.64
C ASP A 117 -8.08 4.87 -6.83
N GLY A 118 -8.50 6.09 -7.17
CA GLY A 118 -7.85 6.93 -8.17
C GLY A 118 -6.42 7.35 -7.81
N VAL A 119 -6.17 7.75 -6.56
CA VAL A 119 -4.81 8.04 -6.06
C VAL A 119 -3.96 6.78 -6.09
N ARG A 120 -4.52 5.61 -5.72
CA ARG A 120 -3.83 4.30 -5.84
C ARG A 120 -3.44 4.00 -7.29
N GLY A 121 -4.32 4.30 -8.24
CA GLY A 121 -4.07 4.11 -9.68
C GLY A 121 -2.94 4.98 -10.20
N ILE A 122 -2.91 6.25 -9.82
CA ILE A 122 -1.82 7.16 -10.22
C ILE A 122 -0.50 6.79 -9.55
N ALA A 123 -0.49 6.36 -8.28
CA ALA A 123 0.70 5.84 -7.63
C ALA A 123 1.23 4.54 -8.28
N ALA A 124 0.34 3.64 -8.73
CA ALA A 124 0.73 2.44 -9.48
C ALA A 124 1.33 2.78 -10.86
N PHE A 125 0.76 3.78 -11.55
CA PHE A 125 1.28 4.27 -12.82
C PHE A 125 2.65 4.95 -12.66
N GLU A 126 2.86 5.71 -11.59
CA GLU A 126 4.15 6.36 -11.32
C GLU A 126 5.26 5.33 -11.01
N VAL A 127 4.98 4.30 -10.19
CA VAL A 127 5.91 3.17 -9.98
C VAL A 127 6.23 2.45 -11.30
N TYR A 128 5.24 2.28 -12.17
CA TYR A 128 5.44 1.76 -13.52
C TYR A 128 6.38 2.66 -14.35
N ILE A 129 6.23 3.98 -14.31
CA ILE A 129 7.16 4.91 -15.00
C ILE A 129 8.57 4.81 -14.41
N PHE A 130 8.74 4.84 -13.08
CA PHE A 130 10.04 4.73 -12.39
C PHE A 130 10.84 3.49 -12.81
N HIS A 131 10.22 2.32 -12.85
CA HIS A 131 10.88 1.08 -13.29
C HIS A 131 11.13 1.05 -14.81
N THR A 132 10.27 1.65 -15.64
CA THR A 132 10.42 1.62 -17.10
C THR A 132 11.35 2.69 -17.66
N ILE A 133 11.42 3.88 -17.06
CA ILE A 133 12.33 4.95 -17.51
C ILE A 133 13.79 4.54 -17.29
N SER A 134 14.04 3.76 -16.22
CA SER A 134 15.32 3.12 -15.91
C SER A 134 15.84 2.18 -17.01
N CYS A 135 15.00 1.74 -17.95
CA CYS A 135 15.47 1.01 -19.14
C CYS A 135 16.21 1.93 -20.13
N TRP A 136 15.85 3.21 -20.17
CA TRP A 136 16.35 4.22 -21.11
C TRP A 136 17.37 5.18 -20.50
N HIS A 137 17.21 5.50 -19.22
CA HIS A 137 18.16 6.33 -18.49
C HIS A 137 18.00 6.15 -16.97
N THR A 138 19.10 5.91 -16.28
CA THR A 138 19.13 5.95 -14.82
C THR A 138 19.04 7.41 -14.36
N ILE A 139 18.01 7.75 -13.60
CA ILE A 139 17.76 9.12 -13.12
C ILE A 139 17.77 9.25 -11.59
N PHE A 140 18.21 8.20 -10.87
CA PHE A 140 18.37 8.21 -9.41
C PHE A 140 19.29 9.33 -8.89
N PRO A 141 20.40 9.70 -9.57
CA PRO A 141 21.19 10.86 -9.20
C PRO A 141 20.42 12.16 -9.42
N ALA A 142 20.68 13.14 -8.56
CA ALA A 142 20.21 14.51 -8.78
C ALA A 142 20.81 15.12 -10.05
N TRP A 143 20.11 16.11 -10.61
CA TRP A 143 20.66 16.94 -11.67
C TRP A 143 21.95 17.64 -11.19
N HIS A 144 22.99 17.60 -12.01
CA HIS A 144 24.36 18.02 -11.67
C HIS A 144 24.98 17.37 -10.41
N ALA A 145 24.58 16.13 -10.06
CA ALA A 145 25.32 15.31 -9.10
C ALA A 145 26.75 15.02 -9.59
N GLU A 146 26.95 14.84 -10.89
CA GLU A 146 28.25 14.88 -11.57
C GLU A 146 28.17 15.85 -12.77
N PRO A 147 29.31 16.31 -13.33
CA PRO A 147 29.31 17.34 -14.38
C PRO A 147 28.55 16.97 -15.67
N ASP A 148 28.41 15.67 -15.95
CA ASP A 148 27.71 15.11 -17.11
C ASP A 148 26.23 14.76 -16.84
N GLN A 149 25.81 14.67 -15.57
CA GLN A 149 24.44 14.39 -15.09
C GLN A 149 23.48 15.57 -15.37
N THR A 150 23.29 15.84 -16.65
CA THR A 150 22.66 17.04 -17.20
C THR A 150 21.25 16.79 -17.72
N ASN A 151 20.72 15.57 -17.57
CA ASN A 151 19.45 15.16 -18.17
C ASN A 151 18.29 15.98 -17.60
N ILE A 152 17.49 16.57 -18.49
CA ILE A 152 16.32 17.38 -18.11
C ILE A 152 15.32 16.61 -17.24
N LEU A 153 15.24 15.29 -17.35
CA LEU A 153 14.36 14.45 -16.52
C LEU A 153 14.80 14.39 -15.05
N GLN A 154 16.04 14.76 -14.72
CA GLN A 154 16.54 14.86 -13.34
C GLN A 154 16.23 16.22 -12.69
N LEU A 155 15.74 17.21 -13.44
CA LEU A 155 15.48 18.56 -12.93
C LEU A 155 14.47 18.53 -11.77
N PRO A 156 14.66 19.34 -10.71
CA PRO A 156 13.73 19.42 -9.58
C PRO A 156 12.29 19.72 -10.01
N ALA A 157 11.32 19.17 -9.28
CA ALA A 157 9.89 19.06 -9.64
C ALA A 157 9.57 18.23 -10.90
N LEU A 158 10.36 18.34 -11.98
CA LEU A 158 10.15 17.55 -13.19
C LEU A 158 10.47 16.07 -12.95
N ARG A 159 11.52 15.77 -12.18
CA ARG A 159 11.86 14.40 -11.78
C ARG A 159 10.76 13.70 -10.99
N THR A 160 9.85 14.40 -10.31
CA THR A 160 8.70 13.77 -9.63
C THR A 160 7.81 12.98 -10.60
N PHE A 161 7.72 13.36 -11.88
CA PHE A 161 6.91 12.62 -12.85
C PHE A 161 7.55 11.30 -13.33
N PHE A 162 8.81 11.03 -12.96
CA PHE A 162 9.60 9.90 -13.45
C PHE A 162 10.37 9.12 -12.37
N ASP A 163 10.66 9.74 -11.23
CA ASP A 163 11.48 9.22 -10.14
C ASP A 163 10.99 9.71 -8.77
N SER A 164 9.77 9.28 -8.42
CA SER A 164 9.17 9.41 -7.08
C SER A 164 8.60 8.09 -6.56
N GLY A 165 8.98 6.93 -7.14
CA GLY A 165 8.49 5.60 -6.76
C GLY A 165 8.62 5.28 -5.27
N GLY A 166 9.66 5.80 -4.61
CA GLY A 166 9.83 5.76 -3.16
C GLY A 166 8.68 6.44 -2.38
N THR A 167 8.21 7.61 -2.87
CA THR A 167 7.04 8.31 -2.36
C THR A 167 5.73 7.63 -2.75
N SER A 168 5.61 7.08 -3.95
CA SER A 168 4.40 6.32 -4.35
C SER A 168 4.17 5.11 -3.44
N VAL A 169 5.21 4.37 -3.05
CA VAL A 169 5.13 3.31 -2.02
C VAL A 169 4.67 3.87 -0.66
N CYS A 170 5.14 5.05 -0.25
CA CYS A 170 4.62 5.72 0.94
C CYS A 170 3.13 6.08 0.79
N VAL A 171 2.69 6.59 -0.36
CA VAL A 171 1.27 6.87 -0.68
C VAL A 171 0.42 5.60 -0.60
N PHE A 172 0.88 4.46 -1.14
CA PHE A 172 0.21 3.16 -0.97
C PHE A 172 0.03 2.79 0.51
N PHE A 173 1.04 2.99 1.35
CA PHE A 173 0.96 2.67 2.79
C PHE A 173 0.03 3.61 3.56
N VAL A 174 0.00 4.91 3.24
CA VAL A 174 -0.98 5.85 3.82
C VAL A 174 -2.41 5.53 3.33
N LEU A 175 -2.58 5.19 2.04
CA LEU A 175 -3.86 4.74 1.48
C LEU A 175 -4.38 3.47 2.16
N SER A 176 -3.53 2.45 2.34
CA SER A 176 -3.91 1.22 3.03
C SER A 176 -4.25 1.48 4.50
N GLY A 177 -3.50 2.34 5.19
CA GLY A 177 -3.85 2.80 6.54
C GLY A 177 -5.23 3.46 6.63
N TYR A 178 -5.58 4.30 5.65
CA TYR A 178 -6.91 4.92 5.53
C TYR A 178 -8.00 3.87 5.28
N VAL A 179 -7.89 3.10 4.19
CA VAL A 179 -8.96 2.23 3.69
C VAL A 179 -9.25 1.07 4.66
N LEU A 180 -8.23 0.49 5.29
CA LEU A 180 -8.41 -0.60 6.26
C LEU A 180 -9.11 -0.16 7.54
N THR A 181 -9.03 1.13 7.90
CA THR A 181 -9.54 1.63 9.18
C THR A 181 -10.85 2.40 9.07
N TYR A 182 -11.14 3.01 7.91
CA TYR A 182 -12.31 3.83 7.65
C TYR A 182 -13.65 3.23 8.14
N LYS A 183 -13.96 1.98 7.78
CA LYS A 183 -15.22 1.31 8.22
C LYS A 183 -15.29 1.14 9.74
N SER A 184 -14.20 0.71 10.37
CA SER A 184 -14.15 0.52 11.82
C SER A 184 -14.17 1.84 12.59
N LEU A 185 -13.54 2.90 12.06
CA LEU A 185 -13.61 4.25 12.64
C LEU A 185 -15.03 4.84 12.55
N ARG A 186 -15.74 4.64 11.43
CA ARG A 186 -17.16 4.98 11.28
C ARG A 186 -18.01 4.30 12.36
N TRP A 187 -17.78 3.01 12.65
CA TRP A 187 -18.48 2.31 13.74
C TRP A 187 -18.12 2.80 15.15
N ILE A 188 -16.85 3.14 15.43
CA ILE A 188 -16.46 3.71 16.73
C ILE A 188 -17.15 5.07 16.95
N ARG A 189 -17.25 5.88 15.90
CA ARG A 189 -17.89 7.21 15.89
C ARG A 189 -19.40 7.14 16.05
N ALA A 190 -20.07 6.27 15.28
CA ALA A 190 -21.50 6.00 15.38
C ALA A 190 -21.93 5.29 16.68
N GLY A 191 -21.01 5.03 17.62
CA GLY A 191 -21.28 4.38 18.89
C GLY A 191 -21.26 2.84 18.84
N SER A 192 -21.47 2.24 17.66
CA SER A 192 -21.55 0.80 17.35
C SER A 192 -20.22 0.01 17.53
N ARG A 193 -19.45 0.31 18.57
CA ARG A 193 -18.11 -0.24 18.88
C ARG A 193 -18.05 -1.78 18.91
N GLN A 194 -19.18 -2.44 19.16
CA GLN A 194 -19.35 -3.88 19.11
C GLN A 194 -19.01 -4.47 17.73
N GLN A 195 -19.29 -3.74 16.64
CA GLN A 195 -19.02 -4.18 15.26
C GLN A 195 -17.53 -4.13 14.88
N VAL A 196 -16.68 -3.47 15.68
CA VAL A 196 -15.25 -3.30 15.37
C VAL A 196 -14.51 -4.63 15.39
N TYR A 197 -14.71 -5.45 16.43
CA TYR A 197 -14.05 -6.76 16.54
C TYR A 197 -14.33 -7.70 15.35
N PRO A 198 -15.59 -8.02 14.99
CA PRO A 198 -15.85 -8.90 13.84
C PRO A 198 -15.37 -8.27 12.52
N SER A 199 -15.51 -6.95 12.34
CA SER A 199 -14.99 -6.27 11.14
C SER A 199 -13.47 -6.36 11.01
N VAL A 200 -12.73 -6.20 12.11
CA VAL A 200 -11.26 -6.31 12.14
C VAL A 200 -10.80 -7.75 11.97
N ALA A 201 -11.34 -8.71 12.72
CA ALA A 201 -10.99 -10.13 12.62
C ALA A 201 -11.23 -10.67 11.19
N SER A 202 -12.37 -10.31 10.60
CA SER A 202 -12.72 -10.63 9.21
C SER A 202 -11.73 -10.01 8.20
N SER A 203 -11.25 -8.79 8.46
CA SER A 203 -10.24 -8.15 7.62
C SER A 203 -8.85 -8.78 7.77
N MET A 204 -8.44 -9.12 9.01
CA MET A 204 -7.19 -9.80 9.34
C MET A 204 -7.08 -11.15 8.62
N PHE A 205 -8.08 -12.02 8.80
CA PHE A 205 -8.08 -13.38 8.23
C PHE A 205 -7.81 -13.38 6.72
N ARG A 206 -8.49 -12.49 5.98
CA ARG A 206 -8.37 -12.41 4.51
C ARG A 206 -7.12 -11.70 4.02
N ARG A 207 -6.45 -10.87 4.84
CA ARG A 207 -5.37 -9.97 4.38
C ARG A 207 -4.16 -10.74 3.87
N GLY A 208 -3.78 -11.84 4.54
CA GLY A 208 -2.67 -12.69 4.12
C GLY A 208 -2.89 -13.31 2.74
N PHE A 209 -4.03 -13.99 2.54
CA PHE A 209 -4.37 -14.62 1.26
C PHE A 209 -4.42 -13.62 0.10
N ARG A 210 -4.96 -12.42 0.32
CA ARG A 210 -5.05 -11.36 -0.71
C ARG A 210 -3.69 -10.79 -1.09
N LEU A 211 -2.83 -10.55 -0.10
CA LEU A 211 -1.51 -9.95 -0.34
C LEU A 211 -0.50 -10.94 -0.92
N TYR A 212 -0.46 -12.19 -0.42
CA TYR A 212 0.58 -13.14 -0.80
C TYR A 212 0.22 -14.07 -1.96
N LEU A 213 -1.06 -14.41 -2.20
CA LEU A 213 -1.39 -15.40 -3.24
C LEU A 213 -1.04 -14.94 -4.67
N PRO A 214 -1.28 -13.68 -5.09
CA PRO A 214 -0.87 -13.23 -6.41
C PRO A 214 0.67 -13.15 -6.60
N PRO A 215 1.48 -12.62 -5.66
CA PRO A 215 2.95 -12.73 -5.71
C PRO A 215 3.51 -14.16 -5.77
N ILE A 216 2.92 -15.11 -5.03
CA ILE A 216 3.33 -16.53 -5.07
C ILE A 216 3.12 -17.09 -6.49
N LEU A 217 2.01 -16.74 -7.14
CA LEU A 217 1.72 -17.18 -8.51
C LEU A 217 2.61 -16.47 -9.54
N LEU A 218 2.92 -15.17 -9.36
CA LEU A 218 3.87 -14.44 -10.22
C LEU A 218 5.26 -15.10 -10.17
N THR A 219 5.84 -15.23 -8.97
CA THR A 219 7.19 -15.79 -8.79
C THR A 219 7.31 -17.24 -9.25
N PHE A 220 6.22 -18.00 -9.25
CA PHE A 220 6.17 -19.33 -9.87
C PHE A 220 6.33 -19.28 -11.40
N PHE A 221 5.70 -18.32 -12.08
CA PHE A 221 5.90 -18.11 -13.51
C PHE A 221 7.28 -17.53 -13.85
N GLU A 222 7.84 -16.67 -13.01
CA GLU A 222 9.21 -16.15 -13.15
C GLU A 222 10.26 -17.24 -12.96
N MET A 223 10.03 -18.15 -12.00
CA MET A 223 10.83 -19.36 -11.82
C MET A 223 10.84 -20.23 -13.08
N ILE A 224 9.67 -20.41 -13.72
CA ILE A 224 9.55 -21.13 -15.00
C ILE A 224 10.26 -20.36 -16.13
N ALA A 225 10.07 -19.04 -16.26
CA ALA A 225 10.75 -18.23 -17.27
C ALA A 225 12.28 -18.32 -17.14
N THR A 226 12.78 -18.28 -15.91
CA THR A 226 14.20 -18.48 -15.55
C THR A 226 14.71 -19.85 -16.01
N ARG A 227 13.91 -20.93 -15.89
CA ARG A 227 14.31 -22.27 -16.42
C ARG A 227 14.50 -22.30 -17.93
N PHE A 228 13.76 -21.49 -18.67
CA PHE A 228 13.79 -21.45 -20.14
C PHE A 228 14.73 -20.38 -20.71
N GLY A 229 15.58 -19.77 -19.88
CA GLY A 229 16.55 -18.76 -20.34
C GLY A 229 15.95 -17.39 -20.62
N TYR A 230 14.67 -17.15 -20.30
CA TYR A 230 14.05 -15.83 -20.35
C TYR A 230 14.44 -14.97 -19.13
N ALA A 231 15.74 -14.94 -18.84
CA ALA A 231 16.33 -14.19 -17.74
C ALA A 231 17.83 -13.91 -17.99
N PRO A 232 18.24 -12.65 -18.25
CA PRO A 232 18.94 -11.94 -17.19
C PRO A 232 17.96 -11.76 -16.02
N PRO A 233 18.38 -11.91 -14.75
CA PRO A 233 17.42 -12.07 -13.68
C PRO A 233 16.88 -10.72 -13.22
N LEU A 234 15.64 -10.71 -12.71
CA LEU A 234 14.93 -9.51 -12.22
C LEU A 234 15.74 -8.78 -11.13
N ASN A 235 16.43 -9.54 -10.28
CA ASN A 235 17.62 -9.11 -9.57
C ASN A 235 18.86 -9.48 -10.41
N PHE A 236 19.57 -8.49 -10.96
CA PHE A 236 20.63 -8.64 -11.97
C PHE A 236 21.81 -9.57 -11.59
N THR A 237 21.90 -10.07 -10.35
CA THR A 237 22.97 -10.95 -9.85
C THR A 237 22.59 -12.42 -9.62
N PHE A 238 21.30 -12.77 -9.70
CA PHE A 238 20.82 -14.15 -9.50
C PHE A 238 21.30 -15.09 -10.63
N VAL A 239 21.46 -16.38 -10.33
CA VAL A 239 21.85 -17.43 -11.30
C VAL A 239 20.84 -18.57 -11.21
N ALA A 240 20.38 -19.06 -12.37
CA ALA A 240 19.47 -20.20 -12.44
C ALA A 240 20.10 -21.48 -11.87
N GLU A 241 19.31 -22.29 -11.16
CA GLU A 241 19.79 -23.50 -10.50
C GLU A 241 20.21 -24.58 -11.52
N SER A 242 21.00 -25.57 -11.11
CA SER A 242 21.50 -26.60 -12.03
C SER A 242 20.40 -27.48 -12.66
N THR A 243 19.27 -27.67 -11.95
CA THR A 243 18.16 -28.53 -12.40
C THR A 243 16.80 -27.90 -12.12
N ALA A 244 15.75 -28.34 -12.85
CA ALA A 244 14.38 -27.87 -12.62
C ALA A 244 13.87 -28.19 -11.21
N ILE A 245 14.25 -29.35 -10.63
CA ILE A 245 13.90 -29.72 -9.25
C ILE A 245 14.60 -28.80 -8.26
N ALA A 246 15.90 -28.51 -8.44
CA ALA A 246 16.62 -27.57 -7.59
C ALA A 246 15.99 -26.17 -7.62
N GLN A 247 15.58 -25.68 -8.80
CA GLN A 247 14.89 -24.40 -8.93
C GLN A 247 13.54 -24.38 -8.21
N PHE A 248 12.75 -25.46 -8.32
CA PHE A 248 11.45 -25.54 -7.66
C PHE A 248 11.59 -25.58 -6.12
N LEU A 249 12.59 -26.31 -5.60
CA LEU A 249 12.91 -26.32 -4.16
C LEU A 249 13.43 -24.97 -3.68
N ASP A 250 14.23 -24.27 -4.48
CA ASP A 250 14.68 -22.91 -4.19
C ASP A 250 13.52 -21.91 -4.21
N TRP A 251 12.61 -21.97 -5.18
CA TRP A 251 11.38 -21.16 -5.18
C TRP A 251 10.49 -21.45 -3.97
N ILE A 252 10.38 -22.70 -3.49
CA ILE A 252 9.71 -23.02 -2.22
C ILE A 252 10.42 -22.34 -1.03
N LYS A 253 11.75 -22.38 -0.98
CA LYS A 253 12.56 -21.74 0.07
C LYS A 253 12.40 -20.21 0.08
N GLU A 254 12.45 -19.57 -1.08
CA GLU A 254 12.28 -18.12 -1.22
C GLU A 254 10.83 -17.68 -0.96
N THR A 255 9.85 -18.47 -1.41
CA THR A 255 8.43 -18.29 -1.04
C THR A 255 8.25 -18.40 0.48
N ASN A 256 8.91 -19.35 1.13
CA ASN A 256 8.91 -19.46 2.59
C ASN A 256 9.53 -18.23 3.26
N TYR A 257 10.65 -17.68 2.78
CA TYR A 257 11.18 -16.41 3.32
C TYR A 257 10.23 -15.22 3.13
N LEU A 258 9.51 -15.16 2.00
CA LEU A 258 8.52 -14.12 1.72
C LEU A 258 7.32 -14.20 2.68
N VAL A 259 6.80 -15.39 3.00
CA VAL A 259 5.55 -15.56 3.79
C VAL A 259 5.75 -15.88 5.27
N ASN A 260 6.92 -16.38 5.69
CA ASN A 260 7.12 -16.88 7.05
C ASN A 260 7.26 -15.72 8.06
N PRO A 261 6.29 -15.56 9.00
CA PRO A 261 6.30 -14.45 9.94
C PRO A 261 7.42 -14.53 10.98
N ILE A 262 8.02 -15.70 11.19
CA ILE A 262 9.16 -15.87 12.10
C ILE A 262 10.44 -15.31 11.47
N TYR A 263 10.51 -15.26 10.13
CA TYR A 263 11.69 -14.78 9.39
C TYR A 263 11.64 -13.27 9.12
N ASN A 264 10.52 -12.76 8.58
CA ASN A 264 10.45 -11.40 8.02
C ASN A 264 9.91 -10.33 8.99
N PHE A 265 9.24 -10.70 10.09
CA PHE A 265 8.56 -9.76 11.01
C PHE A 265 9.47 -8.68 11.57
N ASN A 266 10.66 -9.04 12.08
CA ASN A 266 11.55 -8.08 12.73
C ASN A 266 11.98 -6.96 11.76
N THR A 267 12.40 -7.34 10.56
CA THR A 267 12.87 -6.43 9.51
C THR A 267 11.72 -5.57 8.97
N ALA A 268 10.57 -6.19 8.69
CA ALA A 268 9.40 -5.50 8.12
C ALA A 268 8.68 -4.56 9.12
N ILE A 269 8.72 -4.84 10.43
CA ILE A 269 8.23 -3.93 11.48
C ILE A 269 9.15 -2.71 11.65
N GLN A 270 10.46 -2.88 11.47
CA GLN A 270 11.43 -1.77 11.46
C GLN A 270 11.40 -0.96 10.16
N GLY A 271 10.71 -1.45 9.12
CA GLY A 271 10.63 -0.79 7.81
C GLY A 271 11.84 -1.02 6.91
N PHE A 272 12.76 -1.90 7.28
CA PHE A 272 13.91 -2.28 6.46
C PHE A 272 13.48 -3.18 5.29
N VAL A 273 14.21 -3.10 4.18
CA VAL A 273 13.88 -3.74 2.91
C VAL A 273 14.57 -5.10 2.80
N ILE A 274 13.84 -6.11 2.34
CA ILE A 274 14.41 -7.38 1.85
C ILE A 274 13.87 -7.59 0.46
N HIS A 275 14.73 -7.54 -0.55
CA HIS A 275 14.39 -7.86 -1.94
C HIS A 275 14.43 -9.38 -2.15
N PRO A 276 13.31 -10.03 -2.53
CA PRO A 276 13.28 -11.47 -2.80
C PRO A 276 14.09 -11.86 -4.06
N LYS A 277 14.52 -13.12 -4.13
CA LYS A 277 15.38 -13.65 -5.20
C LYS A 277 14.74 -13.62 -6.60
N TYR A 278 13.44 -13.90 -6.68
CA TYR A 278 12.69 -14.04 -7.94
C TYR A 278 12.21 -12.69 -8.46
N ASP A 279 11.32 -12.00 -7.74
CA ASP A 279 10.98 -10.60 -8.00
C ASP A 279 11.51 -9.72 -6.86
N PRO A 280 12.44 -8.77 -7.11
CA PRO A 280 12.86 -7.83 -6.09
C PRO A 280 11.76 -6.82 -5.71
N VAL A 281 10.72 -6.61 -6.53
CA VAL A 281 9.68 -5.57 -6.36
C VAL A 281 8.63 -5.96 -5.29
N ILE A 282 8.37 -7.24 -5.05
CA ILE A 282 7.44 -7.68 -3.98
C ILE A 282 7.99 -7.53 -2.54
N TRP A 283 9.14 -6.86 -2.37
CA TRP A 283 9.70 -6.46 -1.07
C TRP A 283 8.70 -5.71 -0.17
N THR A 284 7.74 -5.00 -0.78
CA THR A 284 6.71 -4.24 -0.06
C THR A 284 5.67 -5.12 0.63
N ILE A 285 5.45 -6.36 0.17
CA ILE A 285 4.31 -7.19 0.60
C ILE A 285 4.36 -7.52 2.11
N PRO A 286 5.51 -7.90 2.71
CA PRO A 286 5.61 -8.03 4.16
C PRO A 286 5.37 -6.71 4.91
N LEU A 287 5.91 -5.59 4.43
CA LEU A 287 5.72 -4.27 5.06
C LEU A 287 4.24 -3.83 5.00
N GLU A 288 3.54 -4.10 3.90
CA GLU A 288 2.10 -3.82 3.77
C GLU A 288 1.27 -4.74 4.67
N PHE A 289 1.63 -6.02 4.77
CA PHE A 289 1.00 -6.97 5.68
C PHE A 289 1.13 -6.53 7.15
N TYR A 290 2.34 -6.19 7.61
CA TYR A 290 2.54 -5.78 9.00
C TYR A 290 2.04 -4.37 9.31
N GLY A 291 2.14 -3.42 8.39
CA GLY A 291 1.47 -2.12 8.52
C GLY A 291 -0.05 -2.25 8.67
N SER A 292 -0.66 -3.23 8.00
CA SER A 292 -2.08 -3.56 8.20
C SER A 292 -2.35 -4.06 9.62
N PHE A 293 -1.48 -4.93 10.16
CA PHE A 293 -1.62 -5.46 11.51
C PHE A 293 -1.40 -4.40 12.60
N ILE A 294 -0.54 -3.40 12.36
CA ILE A 294 -0.44 -2.20 13.19
C ILE A 294 -1.81 -1.46 13.25
N CYS A 295 -2.43 -1.19 12.10
CA CYS A 295 -3.76 -0.57 12.06
C CYS A 295 -4.84 -1.41 12.76
N TYR A 296 -4.84 -2.74 12.58
CA TYR A 296 -5.78 -3.64 13.25
C TYR A 296 -5.58 -3.66 14.77
N PHE A 297 -4.34 -3.67 15.24
CA PHE A 297 -4.00 -3.57 16.67
C PHE A 297 -4.46 -2.24 17.27
N LEU A 298 -4.15 -1.11 16.62
CA LEU A 298 -4.59 0.22 17.06
C LEU A 298 -6.13 0.34 17.10
N LEU A 299 -6.84 -0.23 16.13
CA LEU A 299 -8.31 -0.26 16.15
C LEU A 299 -8.86 -1.02 17.36
N LEU A 300 -8.34 -2.23 17.64
CA LEU A 300 -8.82 -3.05 18.76
C LEU A 300 -8.47 -2.43 20.12
N LEU A 301 -7.23 -1.93 20.26
CA LEU A 301 -6.75 -1.25 21.45
C LEU A 301 -7.55 0.02 21.78
N LEU A 302 -7.87 0.82 20.75
CA LEU A 302 -8.47 2.15 20.93
C LEU A 302 -10.00 2.18 20.74
N ALA A 303 -10.64 1.07 20.36
CA ALA A 303 -12.10 0.99 20.16
C ALA A 303 -12.90 1.41 21.40
N ARG A 304 -12.39 1.12 22.61
CA ARG A 304 -13.03 1.46 23.89
C ARG A 304 -12.78 2.90 24.36
N VAL A 305 -11.91 3.66 23.68
CA VAL A 305 -11.67 5.07 24.02
C VAL A 305 -12.95 5.88 23.72
N PRO A 306 -13.54 6.61 24.70
CA PRO A 306 -14.78 7.34 24.49
C PRO A 306 -14.55 8.60 23.64
N SER A 307 -13.47 9.35 23.91
CA SER A 307 -13.12 10.59 23.23
C SER A 307 -12.46 10.33 21.88
N ASN A 308 -13.09 10.81 20.80
CA ASN A 308 -12.51 10.79 19.45
C ASN A 308 -11.15 11.54 19.42
N ALA A 309 -11.06 12.71 20.05
CA ALA A 309 -9.83 13.51 20.09
C ALA A 309 -8.69 12.77 20.83
N THR A 310 -8.99 12.05 21.91
CA THR A 310 -8.00 11.26 22.65
C THR A 310 -7.49 10.08 21.83
N ARG A 311 -8.38 9.37 21.11
CA ARG A 311 -7.98 8.32 20.16
C ARG A 311 -7.05 8.87 19.08
N MET A 312 -7.44 9.98 18.44
CA MET A 312 -6.66 10.62 17.38
C MET A 312 -5.28 11.09 17.87
N CYS A 313 -5.20 11.64 19.09
CA CYS A 313 -3.94 12.00 19.73
C CYS A 313 -3.04 10.78 19.99
N LEU A 314 -3.59 9.66 20.47
CA LEU A 314 -2.83 8.42 20.68
C LEU A 314 -2.32 7.82 19.37
N VAL A 315 -3.10 7.86 18.29
CA VAL A 315 -2.64 7.45 16.94
C VAL A 315 -1.55 8.38 16.40
N ALA A 316 -1.68 9.70 16.57
CA ALA A 316 -0.66 10.67 16.16
C ALA A 316 0.66 10.49 16.94
N MET A 317 0.58 10.23 18.25
CA MET A 317 1.72 9.93 19.10
C MET A 317 2.40 8.62 18.66
N PHE A 318 1.62 7.56 18.40
CA PHE A 318 2.14 6.29 17.90
C PHE A 318 2.83 6.45 16.52
N ALA A 319 2.22 7.16 15.57
CA ALA A 319 2.82 7.45 14.28
C ALA A 319 4.16 8.22 14.43
N SER A 320 4.21 9.21 15.33
CA SER A 320 5.42 9.98 15.64
C SER A 320 6.53 9.09 16.21
N ILE A 321 6.18 8.13 17.09
CA ILE A 321 7.12 7.13 17.63
C ILE A 321 7.64 6.22 16.50
N CYS A 322 6.78 5.75 15.60
CA CYS A 322 7.23 4.96 14.44
C CYS A 322 8.24 5.72 13.58
N MET A 323 7.99 7.00 13.26
CA MET A 323 8.94 7.83 12.51
C MET A 323 10.25 8.03 13.27
N TYR A 324 10.20 8.32 14.57
CA TYR A 324 11.38 8.46 15.42
C TYR A 324 12.23 7.18 15.52
N LEU A 325 11.61 6.00 15.43
CA LEU A 325 12.28 4.70 15.41
C LEU A 325 12.74 4.25 14.00
N GLY A 326 12.51 5.06 12.96
CA GLY A 326 12.84 4.72 11.56
C GLY A 326 11.79 3.86 10.84
N ALA A 327 10.76 3.36 11.54
CA ALA A 327 9.66 2.56 11.03
C ALA A 327 8.67 3.39 10.19
N TRP A 328 9.14 3.89 9.05
CA TRP A 328 8.45 4.78 8.13
C TRP A 328 7.13 4.18 7.59
N ASN A 329 7.05 2.86 7.42
CA ASN A 329 5.83 2.15 7.08
C ASN A 329 4.78 2.23 8.21
N GLY A 330 5.19 1.98 9.46
CA GLY A 330 4.33 2.15 10.64
C GLY A 330 3.79 3.57 10.79
N PHE A 331 4.63 4.58 10.50
CA PHE A 331 4.21 5.98 10.42
C PHE A 331 3.17 6.22 9.32
N CYS A 332 3.43 5.76 8.08
CA CYS A 332 2.51 5.95 6.95
C CYS A 332 1.14 5.32 7.21
N PHE A 333 1.09 4.06 7.64
CA PHE A 333 -0.16 3.36 7.98
C PHE A 333 -0.94 4.06 9.09
N SER A 334 -0.26 4.41 10.19
CA SER A 334 -0.89 5.07 11.34
C SER A 334 -1.39 6.49 11.00
N THR A 335 -0.66 7.19 10.12
CA THR A 335 -1.09 8.52 9.64
C THR A 335 -2.25 8.41 8.64
N GLY A 336 -2.30 7.35 7.82
CA GLY A 336 -3.48 7.03 7.00
C GLY A 336 -4.74 6.82 7.84
N MET A 337 -4.62 6.06 8.93
CA MET A 337 -5.69 5.90 9.93
C MET A 337 -6.11 7.25 10.56
N LEU A 338 -5.15 8.12 10.86
CA LEU A 338 -5.43 9.46 11.39
C LEU A 338 -6.17 10.35 10.36
N ILE A 339 -5.78 10.32 9.07
CA ILE A 339 -6.46 11.08 8.01
C ILE A 339 -7.90 10.57 7.80
N ALA A 340 -8.14 9.26 7.91
CA ALA A 340 -9.50 8.70 7.91
C ALA A 340 -10.34 9.21 9.09
N ASP A 341 -9.75 9.24 10.29
CA ASP A 341 -10.42 9.73 11.50
C ASP A 341 -10.67 11.26 11.47
N ILE A 342 -9.79 12.02 10.79
CA ILE A 342 -9.97 13.46 10.53
C ILE A 342 -11.13 13.70 9.55
N ASN A 343 -11.13 13.03 8.39
CA ASN A 343 -12.18 13.21 7.38
C ASN A 343 -13.57 12.88 7.95
N LEU A 344 -13.70 11.75 8.66
CA LEU A 344 -14.97 11.40 9.33
C LEU A 344 -15.44 12.48 10.33
N ALA A 345 -14.50 13.15 11.03
CA ALA A 345 -14.81 14.28 11.92
C ALA A 345 -15.20 15.59 11.21
N GLN A 346 -14.95 15.69 9.90
CA GLN A 346 -15.37 16.79 9.04
C GLN A 346 -16.74 16.49 8.42
N ASP A 347 -16.97 15.25 7.99
CA ASP A 347 -18.24 14.76 7.44
C ASP A 347 -19.37 14.87 8.49
N GLU A 348 -19.12 14.43 9.73
CA GLU A 348 -20.03 14.59 10.88
C GLU A 348 -20.50 16.04 11.08
N LYS A 349 -19.56 17.00 11.02
CA LYS A 349 -19.85 18.43 11.22
C LYS A 349 -20.60 19.03 10.04
N THR A 350 -20.31 18.54 8.84
CA THR A 350 -20.97 18.99 7.60
C THR A 350 -22.42 18.52 7.59
N ASN A 351 -22.68 17.24 7.90
CA ASN A 351 -24.03 16.68 7.96
C ASN A 351 -24.87 17.23 9.13
N GLY A 352 -24.22 17.69 10.21
CA GLY A 352 -24.87 18.43 11.30
C GLY A 352 -25.20 19.89 11.00
N THR A 353 -24.91 20.39 9.80
CA THR A 353 -25.13 21.79 9.38
C THR A 353 -26.00 21.83 8.12
N ILE A 354 -26.85 22.86 7.96
CA ILE A 354 -27.80 22.95 6.83
C ILE A 354 -27.03 22.94 5.48
N PRO A 355 -27.38 22.04 4.52
CA PRO A 355 -26.54 21.70 3.36
C PRO A 355 -26.54 22.73 2.22
N LEU A 356 -26.77 24.02 2.51
CA LEU A 356 -26.84 25.11 1.51
C LEU A 356 -25.48 25.73 1.15
N LEU A 357 -24.42 25.41 1.89
CA LEU A 357 -23.06 25.85 1.60
C LEU A 357 -22.10 24.65 1.73
N GLN A 358 -21.72 24.06 0.60
CA GLN A 358 -20.49 23.25 0.57
C GLN A 358 -19.33 24.15 1.02
N PRO A 359 -18.58 23.81 2.08
CA PRO A 359 -17.50 24.65 2.55
C PRO A 359 -16.32 24.55 1.56
N SER A 360 -16.31 25.44 0.55
CA SER A 360 -15.13 25.73 -0.24
C SER A 360 -14.00 26.05 0.73
N SER A 361 -13.02 25.15 0.85
CA SER A 361 -12.12 25.16 2.00
C SER A 361 -11.51 26.54 2.20
N ARG A 362 -11.74 27.15 3.36
CA ARG A 362 -11.16 28.46 3.73
C ARG A 362 -9.62 28.46 3.75
N TYR A 363 -9.02 27.27 3.60
CA TYR A 363 -7.59 27.02 3.48
C TYR A 363 -7.24 26.36 2.13
N ALA A 364 -8.08 26.44 1.10
CA ALA A 364 -7.83 25.80 -0.20
C ALA A 364 -6.51 26.23 -0.85
N LEU A 365 -6.10 27.49 -0.67
CA LEU A 365 -4.77 27.96 -1.08
C LEU A 365 -3.65 27.27 -0.29
N VAL A 366 -3.79 27.14 1.03
CA VAL A 366 -2.83 26.43 1.89
C VAL A 366 -2.71 24.97 1.48
N TRP A 367 -3.82 24.29 1.20
CA TRP A 367 -3.79 22.89 0.74
C TRP A 367 -3.18 22.73 -0.66
N LYS A 368 -3.38 23.70 -1.57
CA LYS A 368 -2.72 23.71 -2.88
C LYS A 368 -1.21 23.94 -2.77
N ILE A 369 -0.78 24.84 -1.88
CA ILE A 369 0.64 25.06 -1.59
C ILE A 369 1.24 23.81 -0.93
N ALA A 370 0.55 23.20 0.04
CA ALA A 370 0.99 21.98 0.71
C ALA A 370 1.12 20.81 -0.28
N PHE A 371 0.16 20.63 -1.20
CA PHE A 371 0.28 19.64 -2.28
C PHE A 371 1.46 19.93 -3.20
N ALA A 372 1.65 21.18 -3.64
CA ALA A 372 2.74 21.55 -4.55
C ALA A 372 4.13 21.34 -3.91
N VAL A 373 4.30 21.70 -2.63
CA VAL A 373 5.52 21.44 -1.86
C VAL A 373 5.71 19.93 -1.64
N ALA A 374 4.66 19.20 -1.30
CA ALA A 374 4.76 17.74 -1.15
C ALA A 374 5.12 17.06 -2.48
N PHE A 375 4.57 17.51 -3.61
CA PHE A 375 4.90 17.03 -4.95
C PHE A 375 6.36 17.35 -5.35
N TYR A 376 6.89 18.51 -4.94
CA TYR A 376 8.32 18.80 -5.08
C TYR A 376 9.19 17.81 -4.30
N VAL A 377 8.83 17.57 -3.03
CA VAL A 377 9.54 16.67 -2.11
C VAL A 377 9.33 15.19 -2.45
N ALA A 378 8.29 14.84 -3.21
CA ALA A 378 8.00 13.47 -3.65
C ALA A 378 9.14 12.91 -4.51
N GLY A 379 9.71 13.76 -5.37
CA GLY A 379 10.91 13.48 -6.14
C GLY A 379 12.21 13.82 -5.41
N PHE A 380 12.30 13.74 -4.07
CA PHE A 380 13.60 13.81 -3.39
C PHE A 380 14.46 12.59 -3.80
N PRO A 381 15.74 12.75 -4.20
CA PRO A 381 16.59 11.63 -4.62
C PRO A 381 16.85 10.59 -3.51
N THR A 382 17.01 9.32 -3.89
CA THR A 382 17.37 8.24 -2.95
C THR A 382 18.76 8.42 -2.37
N LEU A 383 18.97 7.96 -1.13
CA LEU A 383 20.28 7.86 -0.48
C LEU A 383 20.73 6.40 -0.29
N SER A 384 20.14 5.42 -1.00
CA SER A 384 20.51 4.00 -0.92
C SER A 384 21.89 3.64 -1.47
N TYR A 385 22.66 4.59 -2.02
CA TYR A 385 23.99 4.35 -2.58
C TYR A 385 25.03 5.35 -2.01
N PRO A 386 26.27 4.93 -1.71
CA PRO A 386 27.23 5.72 -0.94
C PRO A 386 27.52 7.12 -1.49
N GLU A 387 27.57 7.25 -2.81
CA GLU A 387 27.90 8.47 -3.54
C GLU A 387 26.81 9.54 -3.32
N ALA A 388 25.55 9.15 -3.13
CA ALA A 388 24.41 10.05 -2.91
C ALA A 388 24.58 10.96 -1.67
N HIS A 389 25.36 10.51 -0.67
CA HIS A 389 25.64 11.31 0.52
C HIS A 389 26.64 12.45 0.27
N VAL A 390 27.55 12.29 -0.70
CA VAL A 390 28.66 13.23 -0.94
C VAL A 390 28.47 14.12 -2.18
N LEU A 391 27.78 13.64 -3.21
CA LEU A 391 27.57 14.41 -4.43
C LEU A 391 26.63 15.63 -4.21
N PRO A 392 26.76 16.69 -5.04
CA PRO A 392 25.76 17.77 -5.13
C PRO A 392 24.35 17.23 -5.38
N MET A 393 23.34 17.95 -4.87
CA MET A 393 21.95 17.53 -4.96
C MET A 393 21.07 18.73 -5.33
N PHE A 394 21.23 19.25 -6.56
CA PHE A 394 20.74 20.57 -6.97
C PHE A 394 19.24 20.75 -6.74
N GLY A 395 18.86 21.82 -6.01
CA GLY A 395 17.49 22.15 -5.63
C GLY A 395 16.98 21.39 -4.39
N TYR A 396 17.68 20.34 -3.95
CA TYR A 396 17.31 19.52 -2.80
C TYR A 396 18.29 19.67 -1.63
N GLU A 397 19.30 20.55 -1.72
CA GLU A 397 20.34 20.72 -0.70
C GLU A 397 19.77 21.11 0.67
N THR A 398 18.78 22.01 0.71
CA THR A 398 18.10 22.40 1.96
C THR A 398 17.39 21.21 2.59
N LEU A 399 16.68 20.41 1.79
CA LEU A 399 15.99 19.20 2.25
C LEU A 399 16.99 18.14 2.72
N ARG A 400 18.11 17.96 2.02
CA ARG A 400 19.21 17.07 2.41
C ARG A 400 19.86 17.52 3.72
N SER A 401 20.07 18.82 3.91
CA SER A 401 20.64 19.38 5.15
C SER A 401 19.70 19.27 6.35
N ALA A 402 18.39 19.17 6.10
CA ALA A 402 17.35 19.00 7.11
C ALA A 402 16.96 17.52 7.36
N LEU A 403 17.68 16.55 6.77
CA LEU A 403 17.44 15.14 7.05
C LEU A 403 17.91 14.76 8.46
N PRO A 404 17.06 14.09 9.27
CA PRO A 404 17.46 13.60 10.58
C PRO A 404 18.28 12.30 10.44
N MET A 405 19.57 12.42 10.10
CA MET A 405 20.47 11.29 9.86
C MET A 405 20.67 10.35 11.06
N TRP A 406 20.19 10.72 12.25
CA TRP A 406 20.19 9.87 13.45
C TRP A 406 19.01 8.88 13.50
N LEU A 407 18.04 8.95 12.57
CA LEU A 407 16.98 7.95 12.48
C LEU A 407 17.55 6.61 11.96
N ASN A 408 17.04 5.52 12.51
CA ASN A 408 17.39 4.15 12.14
C ASN A 408 16.73 3.77 10.79
N MET A 409 17.22 4.34 9.70
CA MET A 409 16.73 4.12 8.33
C MET A 409 17.84 3.58 7.43
N GLU A 410 17.48 2.65 6.55
CA GLU A 410 18.34 2.09 5.51
C GLU A 410 18.58 3.10 4.36
N ASP A 411 17.58 3.92 4.07
CA ASP A 411 17.66 5.07 3.17
C ASP A 411 16.94 6.25 3.84
N HIS A 412 17.68 7.29 4.23
CA HIS A 412 17.11 8.46 4.92
C HIS A 412 16.15 9.28 4.05
N SER A 413 16.15 9.12 2.72
CA SER A 413 15.14 9.74 1.85
C SER A 413 13.71 9.28 2.19
N ARG A 414 13.55 8.08 2.79
CA ARG A 414 12.28 7.56 3.33
C ARG A 414 11.59 8.55 4.26
N PHE A 415 12.33 9.38 5.00
CA PHE A 415 11.78 10.47 5.79
C PHE A 415 10.96 11.45 4.93
N TRP A 416 11.57 12.01 3.88
CA TRP A 416 10.92 12.98 2.99
C TRP A 416 9.81 12.36 2.14
N TRP A 417 10.03 11.13 1.63
CA TRP A 417 9.01 10.39 0.89
C TRP A 417 7.77 10.08 1.74
N SER A 418 7.94 9.69 3.00
CA SER A 418 6.83 9.45 3.93
C SER A 418 6.06 10.72 4.28
N ILE A 419 6.77 11.83 4.55
CA ILE A 419 6.15 13.13 4.83
C ILE A 419 5.41 13.65 3.59
N SER A 420 6.00 13.52 2.40
CA SER A 420 5.36 13.86 1.13
C SER A 420 4.08 13.04 0.89
N GLY A 421 4.16 11.70 0.96
CA GLY A 421 3.00 10.83 0.70
C GLY A 421 1.82 11.08 1.64
N VAL A 422 2.10 11.40 2.92
CA VAL A 422 1.10 11.86 3.89
C VAL A 422 0.44 13.17 3.45
N ILE A 423 1.23 14.18 3.08
CA ILE A 423 0.70 15.51 2.73
C ILE A 423 -0.03 15.46 1.38
N LEU A 424 0.44 14.71 0.39
CA LEU A 424 -0.24 14.49 -0.89
C LEU A 424 -1.64 13.90 -0.70
N LEU A 425 -1.76 12.82 0.09
CA LEU A 425 -3.08 12.22 0.33
C LEU A 425 -3.99 13.13 1.16
N PHE A 426 -3.46 13.77 2.20
CA PHE A 426 -4.26 14.64 3.07
C PHE A 426 -4.74 15.89 2.32
N SER A 427 -3.85 16.61 1.62
CA SER A 427 -4.25 17.78 0.81
C SER A 427 -5.26 17.42 -0.28
N THR A 428 -5.15 16.23 -0.89
CA THR A 428 -6.17 15.68 -1.79
C THR A 428 -7.52 15.47 -1.09
N SER A 429 -7.53 14.95 0.15
CA SER A 429 -8.77 14.78 0.93
C SER A 429 -9.49 16.10 1.23
N GLN A 430 -8.73 17.20 1.30
CA GLN A 430 -9.20 18.56 1.61
C GLN A 430 -9.55 19.41 0.37
N LEU A 431 -9.33 18.90 -0.85
CA LEU A 431 -9.53 19.63 -2.10
C LEU A 431 -10.51 18.88 -3.04
N PRO A 432 -11.79 19.31 -3.12
CA PRO A 432 -12.77 18.70 -4.03
C PRO A 432 -12.31 18.67 -5.49
N GLN A 433 -11.61 19.72 -5.95
CA GLN A 433 -11.04 19.77 -7.30
C GLN A 433 -10.06 18.61 -7.60
N PHE A 434 -9.38 18.08 -6.59
CA PHE A 434 -8.45 16.96 -6.75
C PHE A 434 -9.16 15.61 -6.59
N LYS A 435 -10.17 15.49 -5.70
CA LYS A 435 -11.05 14.31 -5.67
C LYS A 435 -11.69 14.05 -7.03
N ASN A 436 -12.30 15.08 -7.64
CA ASN A 436 -12.89 15.01 -8.97
C ASN A 436 -11.90 14.56 -10.06
N PHE A 437 -10.61 14.90 -9.94
CA PHE A 437 -9.56 14.43 -10.85
C PHE A 437 -9.28 12.93 -10.66
N PHE A 438 -9.11 12.47 -9.43
CA PHE A 438 -8.89 11.05 -9.13
C PHE A 438 -10.15 10.18 -9.34
N GLU A 439 -11.34 10.78 -9.36
CA GLU A 439 -12.62 10.11 -9.66
C GLU A 439 -12.89 9.97 -11.17
N ALA A 440 -12.03 10.54 -12.04
CA ALA A 440 -12.14 10.38 -13.49
C ALA A 440 -11.91 8.93 -13.96
N ASN A 441 -12.54 8.55 -15.08
CA ASN A 441 -12.57 7.19 -15.63
C ASN A 441 -11.18 6.53 -15.70
N ILE A 442 -10.17 7.24 -16.20
CA ILE A 442 -8.80 6.74 -16.32
C ILE A 442 -8.14 6.47 -14.96
N CYS A 443 -8.37 7.33 -13.97
CA CYS A 443 -7.86 7.15 -12.60
C CYS A 443 -8.54 5.97 -11.90
N GLN A 444 -9.87 5.82 -12.07
CA GLN A 444 -10.62 4.67 -11.55
C GLN A 444 -10.19 3.35 -12.22
N TYR A 445 -9.93 3.37 -13.53
CA TYR A 445 -9.39 2.22 -14.27
C TYR A 445 -7.99 1.81 -13.76
N LEU A 446 -7.06 2.77 -13.66
CA LEU A 446 -5.74 2.54 -13.08
C LEU A 446 -5.86 2.02 -11.64
N GLY A 447 -6.80 2.56 -10.85
CA GLY A 447 -7.08 2.15 -9.47
C GLY A 447 -7.54 0.70 -9.32
N ARG A 448 -8.29 0.19 -10.31
CA ARG A 448 -8.70 -1.22 -10.41
C ARG A 448 -7.52 -2.13 -10.76
N ILE A 449 -6.71 -1.79 -11.76
CA ILE A 449 -5.56 -2.64 -12.15
C ILE A 449 -4.32 -2.43 -11.26
N ALA A 450 -4.33 -1.46 -10.34
CA ALA A 450 -3.16 -0.96 -9.60
C ALA A 450 -2.26 -2.05 -9.01
N PHE A 451 -2.82 -3.01 -8.27
CA PHE A 451 -2.05 -4.07 -7.64
C PHE A 451 -1.49 -5.06 -8.68
N SER A 452 -2.27 -5.39 -9.71
CA SER A 452 -1.81 -6.26 -10.79
C SER A 452 -0.74 -5.59 -11.67
N LEU A 453 -0.84 -4.27 -11.91
CA LEU A 453 0.19 -3.47 -12.58
C LEU A 453 1.49 -3.40 -11.74
N TYR A 454 1.35 -3.19 -10.43
CA TYR A 454 2.48 -3.22 -9.49
C TYR A 454 3.22 -4.57 -9.54
N LEU A 455 2.51 -5.69 -9.68
CA LEU A 455 3.13 -7.02 -9.78
C LEU A 455 3.76 -7.29 -11.16
N VAL A 456 3.07 -7.07 -12.27
CA VAL A 456 3.54 -7.61 -13.57
C VAL A 456 4.58 -6.75 -14.30
N HIS A 457 4.74 -5.47 -13.96
CA HIS A 457 5.48 -4.54 -14.83
C HIS A 457 6.96 -4.92 -15.00
N GLN A 458 7.66 -5.28 -13.93
CA GLN A 458 9.08 -5.61 -13.99
C GLN A 458 9.32 -6.92 -14.75
N PHE A 459 8.47 -7.94 -14.55
CA PHE A 459 8.48 -9.16 -15.36
C PHE A 459 8.24 -8.88 -16.85
N CYS A 460 7.33 -7.96 -17.19
CA CYS A 460 7.10 -7.55 -18.57
C CYS A 460 8.28 -6.77 -19.17
N VAL A 461 9.03 -5.99 -18.37
CA VAL A 461 10.28 -5.32 -18.80
C VAL A 461 11.33 -6.36 -19.24
N MET A 462 11.47 -7.45 -18.47
CA MET A 462 12.40 -8.54 -18.81
C MET A 462 11.97 -9.33 -20.05
N LEU A 463 10.69 -9.73 -20.13
CA LEU A 463 10.16 -10.53 -21.24
C LEU A 463 10.09 -9.77 -22.57
N PHE A 464 9.67 -8.50 -22.53
CA PHE A 464 9.32 -7.74 -23.74
C PHE A 464 10.05 -6.40 -23.84
N GLY A 465 10.19 -5.68 -22.73
CA GLY A 465 10.70 -4.31 -22.69
C GLY A 465 12.07 -4.14 -23.35
N PHE A 466 13.08 -4.88 -22.88
CA PHE A 466 14.44 -4.81 -23.44
C PHE A 466 14.52 -5.31 -24.90
N MET A 467 13.71 -6.29 -25.29
CA MET A 467 13.65 -6.76 -26.69
C MET A 467 13.09 -5.65 -27.60
N MET A 468 11.97 -5.06 -27.21
CA MET A 468 11.34 -3.95 -27.95
C MET A 468 12.25 -2.72 -28.02
N GLN A 469 12.99 -2.42 -26.93
CA GLN A 469 13.96 -1.33 -26.91
C GLN A 469 15.09 -1.58 -27.92
N ARG A 470 15.72 -2.76 -27.89
CA ARG A 470 16.80 -3.13 -28.82
C ARG A 470 16.34 -3.09 -30.28
N PHE A 471 15.12 -3.57 -30.55
CA PHE A 471 14.52 -3.49 -31.89
C PHE A 471 14.35 -2.05 -32.36
N ILE A 472 13.78 -1.16 -31.54
CA ILE A 472 13.55 0.25 -31.90
C ILE A 472 14.89 0.99 -32.04
N LEU A 473 15.83 0.81 -31.12
CA LEU A 473 17.17 1.42 -31.22
C LEU A 473 17.89 0.98 -32.51
N GLY A 474 17.84 -0.32 -32.85
CA GLY A 474 18.37 -0.83 -34.11
C GLY A 474 17.69 -0.24 -35.35
N ALA A 475 16.35 -0.13 -35.34
CA ALA A 475 15.58 0.41 -36.46
C ALA A 475 15.84 1.90 -36.73
N PHE A 476 16.16 2.69 -35.70
CA PHE A 476 16.55 4.10 -35.82
C PHE A 476 18.07 4.31 -35.92
N GLY A 477 18.91 3.26 -35.84
CA GLY A 477 20.37 3.36 -35.87
C GLY A 477 20.99 4.03 -34.64
N LEU A 478 20.36 3.89 -33.47
CA LEU A 478 20.70 4.61 -32.24
C LEU A 478 21.44 3.73 -31.23
N VAL A 479 22.32 4.34 -30.44
CA VAL A 479 23.03 3.70 -29.32
C VAL A 479 22.25 3.89 -28.02
N GLN A 480 22.29 2.91 -27.11
CA GLN A 480 21.71 3.03 -25.77
C GLN A 480 22.38 4.17 -24.99
N ASN A 481 21.62 4.87 -24.14
CA ASN A 481 22.05 6.00 -23.29
C ASN A 481 22.59 7.25 -24.04
N GLN A 482 22.51 7.34 -25.38
CA GLN A 482 23.10 8.45 -26.16
C GLN A 482 22.47 9.85 -25.93
N GLY A 483 21.34 9.95 -25.22
CA GLY A 483 20.75 11.20 -24.74
C GLY A 483 20.16 12.20 -25.76
N GLY A 484 20.52 12.13 -27.04
CA GLY A 484 20.08 13.08 -28.08
C GLY A 484 18.59 13.00 -28.46
N PHE A 485 18.07 14.00 -29.17
CA PHE A 485 16.64 14.14 -29.52
C PHE A 485 15.98 12.84 -30.05
N TRP A 486 16.59 12.18 -31.04
CA TRP A 486 16.05 10.93 -31.61
C TRP A 486 16.02 9.75 -30.63
N TYR A 487 16.85 9.77 -29.56
CA TYR A 487 16.78 8.79 -28.48
C TYR A 487 15.48 8.92 -27.68
N TRP A 488 15.06 10.15 -27.38
CA TRP A 488 13.81 10.41 -26.67
C TRP A 488 12.57 10.20 -27.55
N VAL A 489 12.68 10.43 -28.87
CA VAL A 489 11.66 10.00 -29.84
C VAL A 489 11.52 8.48 -29.82
N ALA A 490 12.63 7.72 -29.87
CA ALA A 490 12.61 6.26 -29.78
C ALA A 490 12.03 5.76 -28.43
N CYS A 491 12.33 6.44 -27.32
CA CYS A 491 11.76 6.17 -26.01
C CYS A 491 10.22 6.35 -26.00
N ALA A 492 9.72 7.47 -26.52
CA ALA A 492 8.28 7.74 -26.63
C ALA A 492 7.56 6.74 -27.55
N VAL A 493 8.19 6.34 -28.66
CA VAL A 493 7.67 5.32 -29.60
C VAL A 493 7.64 3.92 -28.97
N TRP A 494 8.56 3.61 -28.04
CA TRP A 494 8.53 2.37 -27.26
C TRP A 494 7.44 2.37 -26.18
N TYR A 495 7.26 3.51 -25.48
CA TYR A 495 6.32 3.61 -24.36
C TYR A 495 4.88 3.29 -24.74
N MET A 496 4.38 3.79 -25.88
CA MET A 496 2.99 3.53 -26.33
C MET A 496 2.63 2.04 -26.45
N PRO A 497 3.29 1.23 -27.29
CA PRO A 497 2.99 -0.20 -27.40
C PRO A 497 3.36 -0.98 -26.13
N PHE A 498 4.42 -0.59 -25.41
CA PHE A 498 4.82 -1.29 -24.18
C PHE A 498 3.81 -1.07 -23.04
N THR A 499 3.32 0.16 -22.84
CA THR A 499 2.26 0.46 -21.86
C THR A 499 0.98 -0.29 -22.20
N GLY A 500 0.58 -0.31 -23.48
CA GLY A 500 -0.59 -1.08 -23.93
C GLY A 500 -0.48 -2.58 -23.63
N LEU A 501 0.71 -3.17 -23.83
CA LEU A 501 0.99 -4.56 -23.50
C LEU A 501 0.91 -4.83 -21.99
N VAL A 502 1.62 -4.01 -21.18
CA VAL A 502 1.67 -4.19 -19.72
C VAL A 502 0.30 -3.97 -19.09
N PHE A 503 -0.46 -2.96 -19.51
CA PHE A 503 -1.82 -2.72 -19.00
C PHE A 503 -2.78 -3.84 -19.40
N GLY A 504 -2.63 -4.41 -20.60
CA GLY A 504 -3.39 -5.59 -21.03
C GLY A 504 -3.12 -6.79 -20.12
N ILE A 505 -1.85 -7.09 -19.86
CA ILE A 505 -1.44 -8.18 -18.95
C ILE A 505 -1.93 -7.92 -17.52
N ALA A 506 -1.76 -6.70 -16.99
CA ALA A 506 -2.24 -6.31 -15.66
C ALA A 506 -3.76 -6.46 -15.53
N ALA A 507 -4.53 -6.09 -16.55
CA ALA A 507 -5.98 -6.27 -16.59
C ALA A 507 -6.40 -7.75 -16.63
N GLN A 508 -5.63 -8.62 -17.28
CA GLN A 508 -5.88 -10.06 -17.22
C GLN A 508 -5.53 -10.64 -15.84
N VAL A 509 -4.43 -10.20 -15.21
CA VAL A 509 -4.05 -10.64 -13.85
C VAL A 509 -5.05 -10.14 -12.79
N GLU A 510 -5.61 -8.94 -12.95
CA GLU A 510 -6.70 -8.44 -12.09
C GLU A 510 -7.91 -9.39 -12.13
N ARG A 511 -8.32 -9.76 -13.36
CA ARG A 511 -9.49 -10.58 -13.62
C ARG A 511 -9.31 -12.05 -13.23
N LEU A 512 -8.11 -12.60 -13.43
CA LEU A 512 -7.80 -14.03 -13.37
C LEU A 512 -6.98 -14.46 -12.13
N VAL A 513 -6.39 -13.54 -11.38
CA VAL A 513 -5.57 -13.84 -10.19
C VAL A 513 -5.99 -13.02 -8.97
N ASP A 514 -6.00 -11.69 -9.08
CA ASP A 514 -6.27 -10.78 -7.95
C ASP A 514 -7.72 -10.91 -7.44
N ALA A 515 -8.71 -10.58 -8.28
CA ALA A 515 -10.11 -10.68 -7.89
C ALA A 515 -10.54 -12.12 -7.48
N PRO A 516 -10.05 -13.20 -8.13
CA PRO A 516 -10.14 -14.56 -7.60
C PRO A 516 -9.55 -14.76 -6.19
N SER A 517 -8.35 -14.23 -5.88
CA SER A 517 -7.77 -14.32 -4.53
C SER A 517 -8.65 -13.62 -3.47
N VAL A 518 -9.22 -12.46 -3.82
CA VAL A 518 -10.13 -11.69 -2.97
C VAL A 518 -11.43 -12.46 -2.66
N ARG A 519 -11.94 -13.21 -3.65
CA ARG A 519 -13.10 -14.12 -3.52
C ARG A 519 -12.75 -15.39 -2.74
N PHE A 520 -11.64 -16.04 -3.03
CA PHE A 520 -11.15 -17.24 -2.34
C PHE A 520 -10.99 -16.99 -0.84
N ALA A 521 -10.34 -15.89 -0.46
CA ALA A 521 -10.16 -15.51 0.94
C ALA A 521 -11.50 -15.35 1.70
N LYS A 522 -12.53 -14.78 1.04
CA LYS A 522 -13.88 -14.63 1.61
C LYS A 522 -14.60 -15.99 1.72
N TRP A 523 -14.53 -16.82 0.69
CA TRP A 523 -15.12 -18.17 0.69
C TRP A 523 -14.52 -19.06 1.79
N LEU A 524 -13.21 -18.98 2.00
CA LEU A 524 -12.49 -19.75 3.02
C LEU A 524 -12.92 -19.33 4.43
N GLU A 525 -12.97 -18.03 4.70
CA GLU A 525 -13.47 -17.45 5.95
C GLU A 525 -14.90 -17.91 6.24
N GLU A 526 -15.79 -17.80 5.25
CA GLU A 526 -17.18 -18.27 5.35
C GLU A 526 -17.28 -19.78 5.60
N ARG A 527 -16.33 -20.60 5.10
CA ARG A 527 -16.33 -22.03 5.37
C ARG A 527 -15.91 -22.32 6.82
N CYS A 528 -14.90 -21.62 7.34
CA CYS A 528 -14.53 -21.69 8.76
C CYS A 528 -15.68 -21.24 9.68
N LEU A 529 -16.37 -20.13 9.32
CA LEU A 529 -17.54 -19.62 10.06
C LEU A 529 -18.82 -20.44 9.89
N ARG A 530 -18.88 -21.37 8.92
CA ARG A 530 -19.90 -22.43 8.90
C ARG A 530 -19.55 -23.49 9.94
N VAL A 531 -18.35 -24.06 9.91
CA VAL A 531 -17.90 -25.09 10.87
C VAL A 531 -18.05 -24.64 12.33
N TYR A 532 -17.78 -23.37 12.64
CA TYR A 532 -18.01 -22.83 14.00
C TYR A 532 -19.50 -22.76 14.41
N ARG A 533 -20.42 -22.47 13.47
CA ARG A 533 -21.87 -22.51 13.73
C ARG A 533 -22.42 -23.93 13.75
N ASP A 534 -21.77 -24.86 13.05
CA ASP A 534 -22.08 -26.30 13.09
C ASP A 534 -21.60 -26.96 14.41
N MET A 535 -21.04 -26.18 15.35
CA MET A 535 -20.49 -26.60 16.66
C MET A 535 -21.16 -25.92 17.88
N LEU A 536 -22.16 -25.06 17.66
CA LEU A 536 -22.89 -24.31 18.69
C LEU A 536 -24.35 -24.75 18.74
#